data_AF-A0A378H4I2-F1
#
_entry.id   AF-A0A378H4I2-F1
#
_cell.length_a   1.000
_cell.length_b   1.000
_cell.length_c   1.000
_cell.angle_alpha   90.00
_cell.angle_beta   90.00
_cell.angle_gamma   90.00
#
_symmetry.space_group_name_H-M   'P 1'
#
loop_
_entity.id
_entity.type
_entity.pdbx_description
1 polymer ?
#
loop_
_entity_poly.entity_id
_entity_poly.type
_entity_poly.pdbx_seq_one_letter_code
_entity_poly.pdbx_strand_id
1 'polypeptide(L)' 'MAFDPPLGSTSPAVLLDNATRLDNLLNSLALVFPDRAGELLYTWRGIHQNLIPLSKQYMTFSSCAGRYREYP' A
#
# COMPACT_ATOMS: atom_id res chain seq x y z
N MET A 1 -19.43 -25.13 -5.71
CA MET A 1 -18.24 -24.50 -5.09
C MET A 1 -17.58 -23.66 -6.18
N ALA A 2 -17.35 -22.36 -5.95
CA ALA A 2 -16.59 -21.54 -6.90
C ALA A 2 -15.12 -21.96 -6.84
N PHE A 3 -14.47 -22.09 -7.99
CA PHE A 3 -13.05 -22.41 -8.08
C PHE A 3 -12.24 -21.19 -7.59
N ASP A 4 -11.59 -21.30 -6.44
CA ASP A 4 -10.70 -20.28 -5.88
C ASP A 4 -9.24 -20.81 -5.91
N PRO A 5 -8.49 -20.57 -6.99
CA PRO A 5 -7.13 -21.09 -7.18
C PRO A 5 -6.16 -20.57 -6.10
N PRO A 6 -5.02 -21.20 -5.78
CA PRO A 6 -4.10 -20.66 -4.77
C PRO A 6 -3.46 -19.32 -5.21
N LEU A 7 -2.99 -18.51 -4.25
CA LEU A 7 -2.12 -17.37 -4.55
C LEU A 7 -0.86 -17.86 -5.28
N GLY A 8 -0.40 -17.10 -6.29
CA GLY A 8 0.73 -17.50 -7.13
C GLY A 8 0.41 -18.58 -8.17
N SER A 9 -0.86 -18.96 -8.35
CA SER A 9 -1.28 -19.81 -9.46
C SER A 9 -1.13 -19.09 -10.81
N THR A 10 -0.74 -19.84 -11.85
CA THR A 10 -0.71 -19.37 -13.25
C THR A 10 -2.07 -19.49 -13.96
N SER A 11 -3.16 -19.71 -13.20
CA SER A 11 -4.52 -19.77 -13.75
C SER A 11 -4.91 -18.45 -14.44
N PRO A 12 -5.57 -18.48 -15.61
CA PRO A 12 -6.02 -17.26 -16.30
C PRO A 12 -6.90 -16.34 -15.45
N ALA A 13 -7.75 -16.91 -14.58
CA ALA A 13 -8.60 -16.13 -13.68
C ALA A 13 -7.78 -15.31 -12.68
N VAL A 14 -6.72 -15.91 -12.12
CA VAL A 14 -5.82 -15.21 -11.17
C VAL A 14 -5.07 -14.08 -11.84
N LEU A 15 -4.62 -14.28 -13.08
CA LEU A 15 -3.94 -13.24 -13.84
C LEU A 15 -4.85 -12.03 -14.09
N LEU A 16 -6.10 -12.28 -14.48
CA LEU A 16 -7.09 -11.22 -14.69
C LEU A 16 -7.39 -10.48 -13.38
N ASP A 17 -7.65 -11.21 -12.30
CA ASP A 17 -7.93 -10.62 -10.99
C ASP A 17 -6.75 -9.78 -10.47
N ASN A 18 -5.51 -10.26 -10.68
CA ASN A 18 -4.31 -9.50 -10.33
C ASN A 18 -4.17 -8.23 -11.17
N ALA A 19 -4.44 -8.28 -12.47
CA ALA A 19 -4.38 -7.13 -13.36
C ALA A 19 -5.45 -6.08 -12.97
N THR A 20 -6.68 -6.51 -12.72
CA THR A 20 -7.76 -5.63 -12.26
C THR A 20 -7.43 -5.01 -10.90
N ARG A 21 -6.88 -5.78 -9.96
CA ARG A 21 -6.48 -5.26 -8.66
C ARG A 21 -5.34 -4.25 -8.78
N LEU A 22 -4.35 -4.54 -9.62
CA LEU A 22 -3.23 -3.62 -9.87
C LEU A 22 -3.71 -2.29 -10.48
N ASP A 23 -4.63 -2.34 -11.44
CA ASP A 23 -5.25 -1.13 -12.00
C ASP A 23 -5.95 -0.30 -10.92
N ASN A 24 -6.73 -0.93 -10.05
CA ASN A 24 -7.37 -0.23 -8.94
C ASN A 24 -6.35 0.36 -7.95
N LEU A 25 -5.30 -0.37 -7.59
CA LEU A 25 -4.27 0.11 -6.66
C LEU A 25 -3.49 1.31 -7.21
N LEU A 26 -3.25 1.36 -8.53
CA LEU A 26 -2.47 2.42 -9.15
C LEU A 26 -3.32 3.63 -9.58
N ASN A 27 -4.50 3.38 -10.14
CA ASN A 27 -5.25 4.39 -10.89
C ASN A 27 -6.53 4.88 -10.19
N SER A 28 -7.04 4.17 -9.17
CA SER A 28 -8.31 4.55 -8.53
C SER A 28 -8.21 5.82 -7.67
N LEU A 29 -9.37 6.45 -7.43
CA LEU A 29 -9.52 7.56 -6.49
C LEU A 29 -9.59 7.12 -5.02
N ALA A 30 -9.79 5.82 -4.75
CA ALA A 30 -9.85 5.28 -3.41
C ALA A 30 -8.48 5.41 -2.70
N LEU A 31 -8.48 5.49 -1.38
CA LEU A 31 -7.24 5.51 -0.58
C LEU A 31 -6.76 4.10 -0.23
N VAL A 32 -7.68 3.14 -0.22
CA VAL A 32 -7.41 1.73 0.04
C VAL A 32 -8.19 0.85 -0.91
N PHE A 33 -7.68 -0.34 -1.19
CA PHE A 33 -8.34 -1.37 -1.99
C PHE A 33 -8.02 -2.75 -1.41
N PRO A 34 -8.99 -3.69 -1.33
CA PRO A 34 -8.75 -4.99 -0.74
C PRO A 34 -7.83 -5.87 -1.59
N ASP A 35 -6.98 -6.63 -0.93
CA ASP A 35 -6.20 -7.71 -1.52
C ASP A 35 -7.11 -8.93 -1.84
N ARG A 36 -6.52 -10.10 -2.07
CA ARG A 36 -7.31 -11.31 -2.31
C ARG A 36 -7.97 -11.86 -1.06
N ALA A 37 -7.33 -11.73 0.10
CA ALA A 37 -7.86 -12.16 1.39
C ALA A 37 -8.83 -11.14 2.02
N GLY A 38 -9.00 -9.96 1.41
CA GLY A 38 -9.83 -8.86 1.90
C GLY A 38 -9.08 -7.86 2.79
N GLU A 39 -7.76 -8.01 2.96
CA GLU A 39 -6.92 -7.08 3.69
C GLU A 39 -6.77 -5.78 2.89
N LEU A 40 -6.90 -4.64 3.57
CA LEU A 40 -6.85 -3.33 2.93
C LEU A 40 -5.41 -2.93 2.61
N LEU A 41 -5.11 -2.72 1.33
CA LEU A 41 -3.85 -2.17 0.84
C LEU A 41 -4.02 -0.69 0.51
N TYR A 42 -3.01 0.13 0.80
CA TYR A 42 -3.00 1.52 0.33
C TYR A 42 -2.85 1.58 -1.19
N THR A 43 -3.68 2.41 -1.83
CA THR A 43 -3.50 2.77 -3.24
C THR A 43 -2.31 3.72 -3.39
N TRP A 44 -1.85 3.94 -4.63
CA TRP A 44 -0.81 4.94 -4.92
C TRP A 44 -1.18 6.33 -4.38
N ARG A 45 -2.45 6.73 -4.55
CA ARG A 45 -2.97 7.99 -4.00
C ARG A 45 -2.88 8.00 -2.46
N GLY A 46 -3.26 6.92 -1.79
CA GLY A 46 -3.15 6.79 -0.33
C GLY A 46 -1.72 6.89 0.18
N ILE A 47 -0.77 6.23 -0.50
CA ILE A 47 0.66 6.34 -0.20
C ILE A 47 1.12 7.80 -0.36
N HIS A 48 0.84 8.42 -1.50
CA HIS A 48 1.29 9.77 -1.80
C HIS A 48 0.76 10.81 -0.81
N GLN A 49 -0.49 10.68 -0.35
CA GLN A 49 -1.06 11.56 0.67
C GLN A 49 -0.38 11.43 2.03
N ASN A 50 0.12 10.25 2.39
CA ASN A 50 0.84 10.03 3.65
C ASN A 50 2.31 10.46 3.57
N LEU A 51 2.93 10.36 2.40
CA LEU A 51 4.33 10.77 2.21
C LEU A 51 4.53 12.29 2.31
N ILE A 52 3.59 13.12 1.85
CA ILE A 52 3.72 14.59 1.90
C ILE A 52 3.79 15.14 3.34
N PRO A 53 2.90 14.74 4.27
CA PRO A 53 3.03 15.11 5.68
C PRO A 53 4.32 14.57 6.32
N LEU A 54 4.71 13.33 6.01
CA LEU A 54 5.94 12.74 6.54
C LEU A 54 7.19 13.51 6.10
N SER A 55 7.29 13.87 4.82
CA SER A 55 8.43 14.64 4.31
C SER A 55 8.54 16.01 4.99
N LYS A 56 7.40 16.68 5.23
CA LYS A 56 7.36 17.94 6.01
C LYS A 56 7.79 17.75 7.46
N GLN A 57 7.40 16.65 8.11
CA GLN A 57 7.86 16.34 9.46
C GLN A 57 9.37 16.14 9.49
N TYR A 58 9.98 15.46 8.51
CA TYR A 58 11.43 15.23 8.48
C TYR A 58 12.28 16.40 7.94
N MET A 59 11.65 17.45 7.39
CA MET A 59 12.37 18.65 6.94
C MET A 59 12.98 19.48 8.09
N THR A 60 12.50 19.31 9.33
CA THR A 60 13.06 20.01 10.49
C THR A 60 14.09 19.14 11.22
N PHE A 61 15.26 19.71 11.56
CA PHE A 61 16.37 18.99 12.21
C PHE A 61 15.97 18.31 13.54
N SER A 62 15.04 18.91 14.29
CA SER A 62 14.57 18.40 15.59
C SER A 62 13.83 17.07 15.49
N SER A 63 13.11 16.84 14.39
CA SER A 63 12.31 15.63 14.13
C SER A 63 13.08 14.56 13.37
N CYS A 64 14.15 14.92 12.65
CA CYS A 64 15.09 13.97 12.03
C CYS A 64 16.05 13.34 13.06
N ALA A 65 16.44 14.09 14.11
CA ALA A 65 17.41 13.66 15.13
C ALA A 65 16.77 13.10 16.42
N GLY A 66 15.50 12.70 16.41
CA GLY A 66 14.76 12.26 17.59
C GLY A 66 14.97 10.79 17.98
N ARG A 67 16.20 10.35 18.28
CA ARG A 67 16.46 9.19 19.17
C ARG A 67 17.92 8.91 19.57
N TYR A 68 18.88 9.78 19.31
CA TYR A 68 20.31 9.50 19.63
C TYR A 68 20.87 10.34 20.78
N ARG A 69 20.02 11.06 21.53
CA ARG A 69 20.49 11.98 22.57
C ARG A 69 19.74 11.84 23.90
N GLU A 70 19.36 10.62 24.26
CA GLU A 70 18.84 10.30 25.60
C GLU A 70 19.28 8.89 26.01
N TYR A 71 20.56 8.71 26.31
CA TYR A 71 21.03 7.66 27.21
C TYR A 71 21.99 8.31 28.20
N PRO A 72 21.74 8.21 29.53
CA PRO A 72 22.66 8.68 30.55
C PRO A 72 23.97 7.88 30.56
#